data_AF-A0A060NRH7-F1
#
_entry.id   AF-A0A060NRH7-F1
#
_cell.length_a   1.000
_cell.length_b   1.000
_cell.length_c   1.000
_cell.angle_alpha   90.00
_cell.angle_beta   90.00
_cell.angle_gamma   90.00
#
_symmetry.space_group_name_H-M   'P 1'
#
loop_
_entity.id
_entity.type
_entity.pdbx_description
1 polymer ?
#
loop_
_entity_poly.entity_id
_entity_poly.type
_entity_poly.pdbx_seq_one_letter_code
_entity_poly.pdbx_strand_id
1 'polypeptide(L)'
;MSHLPLDAELLYAELKRGVQALLAGSAACPHLVGVATGGAWLAERLQSELGLPGPAGIISSTLHRDDYAQRGLRAHGSQTSLPFEVNAAQVLLIDDVIYTGRTLRAVINELYDHGRPACVRLAVLVDRGGRELPLAPDFAAVRLPLDAALRFELVRRPEGGFDFELAAETASKTAATGPTPGSKAQEGAA
;
A
#
# COMPACT_ATOMS: atom_id res chain seq x y z
N MET A 1 7.89 21.05 -12.52
CA MET A 1 7.78 19.77 -11.82
C MET A 1 9.19 19.27 -11.62
N SER A 2 9.64 19.18 -10.38
CA SER A 2 10.99 18.72 -10.05
C SER A 2 11.05 17.21 -10.19
N HIS A 3 11.64 16.70 -11.28
CA HIS A 3 12.02 15.29 -11.38
C HIS A 3 13.02 15.01 -10.26
N LEU A 4 12.63 14.19 -9.29
CA LEU A 4 13.59 13.57 -8.39
C LEU A 4 14.40 12.55 -9.22
N PRO A 5 15.69 12.32 -8.97
CA PRO A 5 16.45 11.26 -9.63
C PRO A 5 16.06 9.87 -9.09
N LEU A 6 14.77 9.57 -9.03
CA LEU A 6 14.24 8.26 -8.67
C LEU A 6 13.77 7.59 -9.96
N ASP A 7 14.64 6.80 -10.56
CA ASP A 7 14.30 6.04 -11.76
C ASP A 7 13.42 4.84 -11.38
N ALA A 8 12.13 4.94 -11.70
CA ALA A 8 11.14 3.93 -11.37
C ALA A 8 11.42 2.59 -12.07
N GLU A 9 12.04 2.58 -13.26
CA GLU A 9 12.38 1.35 -13.97
C GLU A 9 13.57 0.64 -13.32
N LEU A 10 14.57 1.40 -12.86
CA LEU A 10 15.68 0.81 -12.08
C LEU A 10 15.18 0.24 -10.76
N LEU A 11 14.28 0.95 -10.06
CA LEU A 11 13.66 0.42 -8.84
C LEU A 11 12.78 -0.80 -9.12
N TYR A 12 12.07 -0.82 -10.25
CA TYR A 12 11.32 -2.00 -10.66
C TYR A 12 12.24 -3.21 -10.91
N ALA A 13 13.37 -3.02 -11.59
CA ALA A 13 14.34 -4.09 -11.83
C ALA A 13 14.89 -4.65 -10.50
N GLU A 14 15.16 -3.77 -9.53
CA GLU A 14 15.60 -4.16 -8.19
C GLU A 14 14.49 -4.87 -7.40
N LEU A 15 13.23 -4.39 -7.48
CA LEU A 15 12.06 -5.07 -6.92
C LEU A 15 11.91 -6.47 -7.50
N LYS A 16 12.02 -6.62 -8.83
CA LYS A 16 11.96 -7.92 -9.49
C LYS A 16 13.00 -8.89 -8.95
N ARG A 17 14.25 -8.43 -8.77
CA ARG A 17 15.33 -9.23 -8.18
C ARG A 17 15.01 -9.65 -6.74
N GLY A 18 14.49 -8.72 -5.93
CA GLY A 18 14.06 -9.00 -4.56
C GLY A 18 12.93 -10.02 -4.50
N VAL A 19 11.91 -9.87 -5.35
CA VAL A 19 10.80 -10.80 -5.47
C VAL A 19 11.32 -12.18 -5.88
N GLN A 20 12.19 -12.29 -6.89
CA GLN A 20 12.80 -13.58 -7.27
C GLN A 20 13.49 -14.27 -6.10
N ALA A 21 14.23 -13.52 -5.27
CA ALA A 21 14.87 -14.08 -4.08
C ALA A 21 13.84 -14.56 -3.03
N LEU A 22 12.76 -13.78 -2.81
CA LEU A 22 11.67 -14.18 -1.92
C LEU A 22 10.95 -15.44 -2.42
N LEU A 23 10.72 -15.56 -3.73
CA LEU A 23 10.14 -16.75 -4.34
C LEU A 23 11.04 -17.98 -4.14
N ALA A 24 12.34 -17.84 -4.43
CA ALA A 24 13.31 -18.92 -4.30
C ALA A 24 13.49 -19.41 -2.85
N GLY A 25 13.31 -18.52 -1.86
CA GLY A 25 13.38 -18.85 -0.44
C GLY A 25 12.10 -19.46 0.15
N SER A 26 11.04 -19.66 -0.64
CA SER A 26 9.74 -20.10 -0.17
C SER A 26 9.51 -21.59 -0.37
N ALA A 27 8.90 -22.25 0.62
CA ALA A 27 8.53 -23.66 0.52
C ALA A 27 7.40 -23.93 -0.50
N ALA A 28 6.57 -22.92 -0.80
CA ALA A 28 5.55 -22.96 -1.84
C ALA A 28 5.64 -21.69 -2.70
N CYS A 29 5.14 -21.73 -3.93
CA CYS A 29 5.10 -20.53 -4.78
C CYS A 29 4.03 -19.58 -4.24
N PRO A 30 4.38 -18.37 -3.77
CA PRO A 30 3.39 -17.42 -3.28
C PRO A 30 2.58 -16.81 -4.44
N HIS A 31 1.33 -16.45 -4.14
CA HIS A 31 0.48 -15.66 -5.01
C HIS A 31 0.86 -14.18 -4.91
N LEU A 32 1.16 -13.55 -6.06
CA LEU A 32 1.39 -12.12 -6.11
C LEU A 32 0.06 -11.38 -6.04
N VAL A 33 -0.03 -10.40 -5.14
CA VAL A 33 -1.22 -9.56 -4.96
C VAL A 33 -0.78 -8.11 -4.91
N GLY A 34 -1.17 -7.32 -5.92
CA GLY A 34 -0.86 -5.90 -5.95
C GLY A 34 -1.85 -5.06 -5.17
N VAL A 35 -1.34 -4.14 -4.35
CA VAL A 35 -2.15 -3.13 -3.67
C VAL A 35 -2.59 -2.08 -4.68
N ALA A 36 -3.88 -1.80 -4.74
CA ALA A 36 -4.42 -0.84 -5.69
C ALA A 36 -3.95 0.59 -5.38
N THR A 37 -3.53 1.40 -6.35
CA THR A 37 -3.48 1.13 -7.80
C THR A 37 -2.08 0.77 -8.30
N GLY A 38 -1.03 1.47 -7.83
CA GLY A 38 0.34 1.32 -8.32
C GLY A 38 0.91 -0.08 -8.14
N GLY A 39 0.70 -0.68 -6.96
CA GLY A 39 1.08 -2.07 -6.65
C GLY A 39 0.46 -3.10 -7.59
N ALA A 40 -0.76 -2.87 -8.08
CA ALA A 40 -1.43 -3.73 -9.06
C ALA A 40 -0.68 -3.76 -10.40
N TRP A 41 -0.22 -2.61 -10.91
CA TRP A 41 0.57 -2.55 -12.14
C TRP A 41 1.92 -3.26 -11.99
N LEU A 42 2.55 -3.14 -10.82
CA LEU A 42 3.81 -3.82 -10.51
C LEU A 42 3.61 -5.34 -10.46
N ALA A 43 2.59 -5.80 -9.75
CA ALA A 43 2.26 -7.22 -9.61
C ALA A 43 1.93 -7.86 -10.98
N GLU A 44 1.15 -7.18 -11.82
CA GLU A 44 0.83 -7.63 -13.17
C GLU A 44 2.11 -7.83 -14.01
N ARG A 45 3.00 -6.83 -14.02
CA ARG A 45 4.26 -6.91 -14.78
C ARG A 45 5.19 -7.99 -14.22
N LEU A 46 5.33 -8.10 -12.89
CA LEU A 46 6.11 -9.15 -12.23
C LEU A 46 5.59 -10.55 -12.57
N GLN A 47 4.28 -10.77 -12.48
CA GLN A 47 3.64 -12.05 -12.79
C GLN A 47 4.00 -12.51 -14.21
N SER A 48 3.91 -11.59 -15.18
CA SER A 48 4.26 -11.85 -16.58
C SER A 48 5.76 -12.10 -16.77
N GLU A 49 6.62 -11.20 -16.28
CA GLU A 49 8.07 -11.29 -16.51
C GLU A 49 8.75 -12.43 -15.74
N LEU A 50 8.13 -12.93 -14.67
CA LEU A 50 8.61 -14.07 -13.90
C LEU A 50 8.00 -15.40 -14.36
N GLY A 51 7.07 -15.37 -15.34
CA GLY A 51 6.42 -16.57 -15.87
C GLY A 51 5.57 -17.32 -14.83
N LEU A 52 4.99 -16.60 -13.87
CA LEU A 52 4.18 -17.19 -12.82
C LEU A 52 2.78 -17.54 -13.35
N PRO A 53 2.18 -18.67 -12.92
CA PRO A 53 0.90 -19.13 -13.46
C PRO A 53 -0.27 -18.23 -13.03
N GLY A 54 -1.21 -18.02 -13.96
CA GLY A 54 -2.43 -17.25 -13.72
C GLY A 54 -2.21 -15.73 -13.59
N PRO A 55 -3.29 -14.95 -13.43
CA PRO A 55 -3.20 -13.51 -13.22
C PRO A 55 -2.79 -13.19 -11.78
N ALA A 56 -2.11 -12.05 -11.59
CA ALA A 56 -1.88 -11.49 -10.26
C ALA A 56 -3.21 -11.08 -9.61
N GLY A 57 -3.29 -11.22 -8.29
CA GLY A 57 -4.39 -10.65 -7.52
C GLY A 57 -4.28 -9.14 -7.40
N ILE A 58 -5.42 -8.49 -7.13
CA ILE A 58 -5.52 -7.07 -6.82
C ILE A 58 -6.27 -6.94 -5.51
N ILE A 59 -5.77 -6.11 -4.61
CA ILE A 59 -6.44 -5.85 -3.33
C ILE A 59 -6.54 -4.35 -3.08
N SER A 60 -7.70 -3.89 -2.64
CA SER A 60 -7.97 -2.49 -2.38
C SER A 60 -8.55 -2.31 -0.99
N SER A 61 -8.05 -1.32 -0.26
CA SER A 61 -8.55 -0.94 1.06
C SER A 61 -9.69 0.08 1.00
N THR A 62 -10.18 0.46 -0.19
CA THR A 62 -11.18 1.54 -0.37
C THR A 62 -12.51 1.33 0.38
N LEU A 63 -12.78 0.13 0.89
CA LEU A 63 -13.96 -0.17 1.72
C LEU A 63 -13.72 0.03 3.22
N HIS A 64 -12.47 0.25 3.65
CA HIS A 64 -12.14 0.43 5.06
C HIS A 64 -12.35 1.87 5.51
N ARG A 65 -13.03 2.02 6.66
CA ARG A 65 -13.56 3.28 7.21
C ARG A 65 -12.50 4.38 7.39
N ASP A 66 -11.26 3.98 7.66
CA ASP A 66 -10.13 4.89 7.86
C ASP A 66 -9.68 5.55 6.53
N ASP A 67 -9.75 4.82 5.41
CA ASP A 67 -9.37 5.32 4.09
C ASP A 67 -10.47 6.18 3.45
N TYR A 68 -11.74 5.88 3.78
CA TYR A 68 -12.89 6.70 3.39
C TYR A 68 -12.78 8.13 3.92
N ALA A 69 -12.30 8.28 5.17
CA ALA A 69 -12.09 9.59 5.80
C ALA A 69 -10.93 10.37 5.16
N GLN A 70 -9.92 9.69 4.62
CA GLN A 70 -8.74 10.33 4.01
C GLN A 70 -8.92 10.69 2.54
N ARG A 71 -9.74 9.95 1.76
CA ARG A 71 -9.75 10.05 0.28
C ARG A 71 -10.98 10.74 -0.33
N GLY A 72 -12.08 10.94 0.41
CA GLY A 72 -13.29 11.59 -0.11
C GLY A 72 -13.95 10.86 -1.30
N LEU A 73 -14.99 11.47 -1.91
CA LEU A 73 -15.92 10.89 -2.91
C LEU A 73 -15.31 10.41 -4.26
N ARG A 74 -13.98 10.31 -4.41
CA ARG A 74 -13.31 9.82 -5.62
C ARG A 74 -12.93 8.34 -5.55
N ALA A 75 -13.68 7.53 -4.81
CA ALA A 75 -13.47 6.09 -4.74
C ALA A 75 -14.08 5.37 -5.95
N HIS A 76 -13.57 5.63 -7.16
CA HIS A 76 -13.60 4.62 -8.23
C HIS A 76 -12.40 3.69 -8.02
N GLY A 77 -12.33 3.06 -6.85
CA GLY A 77 -11.25 2.14 -6.49
C GLY A 77 -11.38 0.85 -7.29
N SER A 78 -10.24 0.30 -7.72
CA SER A 78 -10.20 -1.07 -8.24
C SER A 78 -10.77 -2.02 -7.20
N GLN A 79 -11.71 -2.89 -7.59
CA GLN A 79 -12.31 -3.87 -6.70
C GLN A 79 -11.26 -4.94 -6.34
N THR A 80 -11.26 -5.41 -5.09
CA THR A 80 -10.48 -6.58 -4.68
C THR A 80 -10.85 -7.78 -5.56
N SER A 81 -9.85 -8.41 -6.16
CA SER A 81 -9.97 -9.58 -7.04
C SER A 81 -8.81 -10.53 -6.75
N LEU A 82 -9.12 -11.66 -6.10
CA LEU A 82 -8.15 -12.68 -5.72
C LEU A 82 -8.46 -13.95 -6.52
N PRO A 83 -7.75 -14.22 -7.64
CA PRO A 83 -8.05 -15.33 -8.56
C PRO A 83 -7.53 -16.68 -8.05
N PHE A 84 -7.49 -16.87 -6.73
CA PHE A 84 -6.96 -18.04 -6.05
C PHE A 84 -7.65 -18.23 -4.69
N GLU A 85 -7.54 -19.43 -4.14
CA GLU A 85 -8.06 -19.73 -2.79
C GLU A 85 -7.15 -19.11 -1.72
N VAL A 86 -7.68 -18.23 -0.89
CA VAL A 86 -6.89 -17.51 0.13
C VAL A 86 -6.53 -18.41 1.32
N ASN A 87 -7.36 -19.41 1.63
CA ASN A 87 -7.10 -20.27 2.78
C ASN A 87 -5.80 -21.07 2.61
N ALA A 88 -4.93 -20.98 3.62
CA ALA A 88 -3.59 -21.54 3.65
C ALA A 88 -2.64 -21.07 2.53
N ALA A 89 -3.00 -20.03 1.77
CA ALA A 89 -2.14 -19.48 0.72
C ALA A 89 -0.92 -18.76 1.30
N GLN A 90 0.20 -18.82 0.56
CA GLN A 90 1.30 -17.87 0.76
C GLN A 90 1.05 -16.67 -0.14
N VAL A 91 0.91 -15.48 0.44
CA VAL A 91 0.61 -14.25 -0.29
C VAL A 91 1.80 -13.32 -0.22
N LEU A 92 2.23 -12.79 -1.36
CA LEU A 92 3.21 -11.72 -1.45
C LEU A 92 2.50 -10.46 -1.96
N LEU A 93 2.25 -9.54 -1.03
CA LEU A 93 1.75 -8.20 -1.34
C LEU A 93 2.83 -7.40 -2.06
N ILE A 94 2.43 -6.72 -3.13
CA ILE A 94 3.28 -5.79 -3.89
C ILE A 94 2.68 -4.40 -3.78
N ASP A 95 3.46 -3.44 -3.32
CA ASP A 95 3.03 -2.04 -3.21
C ASP A 95 4.08 -1.11 -3.83
N ASP A 96 3.68 0.10 -4.22
CA ASP A 96 4.64 1.07 -4.73
C ASP A 96 5.41 1.74 -3.58
N VAL A 97 4.71 2.29 -2.59
CA VAL A 97 5.30 3.10 -1.52
C VAL A 97 4.69 2.76 -0.18
N ILE A 98 5.51 2.32 0.78
CA ILE A 98 5.08 2.16 2.17
C ILE A 98 5.47 3.37 3.02
N TYR A 99 4.47 3.94 3.71
CA TYR A 99 4.61 5.08 4.62
C TYR A 99 4.26 4.72 6.07
N THR A 100 3.13 5.18 6.62
CA THR A 100 2.74 4.95 8.03
C THR A 100 2.40 3.50 8.33
N GLY A 101 2.05 2.71 7.31
CA GLY A 101 1.59 1.32 7.40
C GLY A 101 0.07 1.17 7.52
N ARG A 102 -0.71 2.26 7.55
CA ARG A 102 -2.18 2.20 7.71
C ARG A 102 -2.88 1.52 6.52
N THR A 103 -2.49 1.86 5.30
CA THR A 103 -3.00 1.21 4.08
C THR A 103 -2.68 -0.27 4.08
N LEU A 104 -1.45 -0.65 4.41
CA LEU A 104 -1.07 -2.06 4.52
C LEU A 104 -1.90 -2.82 5.56
N ARG A 105 -2.15 -2.21 6.74
CA ARG A 105 -3.04 -2.80 7.75
C ARG A 105 -4.44 -3.03 7.18
N ALA A 106 -5.01 -2.05 6.48
CA ALA A 106 -6.33 -2.17 5.88
C ALA A 106 -6.37 -3.23 4.77
N VAL A 107 -5.32 -3.31 3.95
CA VAL A 107 -5.13 -4.37 2.94
C VAL A 107 -5.05 -5.75 3.59
N ILE A 108 -4.31 -5.91 4.69
CA ILE A 108 -4.22 -7.18 5.41
C ILE A 108 -5.59 -7.57 5.96
N ASN A 109 -6.34 -6.63 6.53
CA ASN A 109 -7.70 -6.90 7.01
C ASN A 109 -8.62 -7.34 5.86
N GLU A 110 -8.64 -6.60 4.75
CA GLU A 110 -9.39 -6.98 3.55
C GLU A 110 -8.99 -8.39 3.10
N LEU A 111 -7.69 -8.74 3.05
CA LEU A 111 -7.24 -10.07 2.68
C LEU A 111 -7.82 -11.15 3.60
N TYR A 112 -7.93 -10.85 4.90
CA TYR A 112 -8.54 -11.74 5.89
C TYR A 112 -10.07 -11.81 5.77
N ASP A 113 -10.72 -10.86 5.11
CA ASP A 113 -12.15 -10.99 4.80
C ASP A 113 -12.40 -12.04 3.70
N HIS A 114 -11.39 -12.32 2.86
CA HIS A 114 -11.45 -13.34 1.80
C HIS A 114 -10.90 -14.72 2.22
N GLY A 115 -10.28 -14.85 3.39
CA GLY A 115 -9.82 -16.14 3.90
C GLY A 115 -8.74 -16.06 4.98
N ARG A 116 -8.01 -17.15 5.19
CA ARG A 116 -6.91 -17.22 6.17
C ARG A 116 -5.61 -17.66 5.49
N PRO A 117 -4.78 -16.73 5.00
CA PRO A 117 -3.50 -17.09 4.39
C PRO A 117 -2.56 -17.72 5.42
N ALA A 118 -1.72 -18.66 4.99
CA ALA A 118 -0.68 -19.27 5.84
C ALA A 118 0.46 -18.28 6.12
N CYS A 119 0.73 -17.38 5.18
CA CYS A 119 1.77 -16.36 5.29
C CYS A 119 1.42 -15.16 4.42
N VAL A 120 1.69 -13.95 4.92
CA VAL A 120 1.58 -12.70 4.17
C VAL A 120 2.91 -11.98 4.28
N ARG A 121 3.54 -11.72 3.14
CA ARG A 121 4.77 -10.92 3.01
C ARG A 121 4.50 -9.67 2.19
N LEU A 122 5.41 -8.71 2.24
CA LEU A 122 5.33 -7.46 1.49
C LEU A 122 6.64 -7.13 0.79
N ALA A 123 6.57 -6.81 -0.50
CA ALA A 123 7.65 -6.20 -1.26
C ALA A 123 7.20 -4.84 -1.83
N VAL A 124 8.07 -3.83 -1.75
CA VAL A 124 7.77 -2.45 -2.18
C VAL A 124 8.87 -1.85 -3.05
N LEU A 125 8.52 -0.89 -3.93
CA LEU A 125 9.55 -0.08 -4.59
C LEU A 125 10.24 0.83 -3.58
N VAL A 126 9.47 1.61 -2.81
CA VAL A 126 10.01 2.64 -1.93
C VAL A 126 9.50 2.44 -0.50
N ASP A 127 10.43 2.31 0.43
CA ASP A 127 10.17 2.52 1.85
C ASP A 127 10.59 3.96 2.23
N ARG A 128 9.59 4.81 2.47
CA ARG A 128 9.83 6.22 2.82
C ARG A 128 9.92 6.50 4.33
N GLY A 129 9.96 5.46 5.17
CA GLY A 129 9.99 5.59 6.62
C GLY A 129 8.67 6.08 7.22
N GLY A 130 8.73 6.73 8.40
CA GLY A 130 7.56 7.33 9.06
C GLY A 130 6.51 6.33 9.58
N ARG A 131 6.92 5.12 9.95
CA ARG A 131 6.01 4.08 10.46
C ARG A 131 5.29 4.52 11.72
N GLU A 132 3.97 4.33 11.73
CA GLU A 132 3.10 4.48 12.90
C GLU A 132 2.57 3.12 13.38
N LEU A 133 2.73 2.08 12.55
CA LEU A 133 2.39 0.70 12.85
C LEU A 133 3.66 -0.17 12.73
N PRO A 134 3.76 -1.27 13.51
CA PRO A 134 4.92 -2.15 13.50
C PRO A 134 4.91 -3.09 12.28
N LEU A 135 4.76 -2.52 11.08
CA LEU A 135 4.72 -3.24 9.82
C LEU A 135 5.90 -2.79 8.94
N ALA A 136 6.72 -3.75 8.54
CA ALA A 136 7.87 -3.51 7.67
C ALA A 136 7.75 -4.41 6.42
N PRO A 137 8.23 -3.95 5.25
CA PRO A 137 8.32 -4.80 4.09
C PRO A 137 9.45 -5.83 4.28
N ASP A 138 9.22 -7.05 3.79
CA ASP A 138 10.25 -8.08 3.66
C ASP A 138 11.31 -7.65 2.64
N PHE A 139 10.91 -6.87 1.63
CA PHE A 139 11.81 -6.30 0.65
C PHE A 139 11.41 -4.87 0.27
N ALA A 140 12.37 -3.96 0.23
CA ALA A 140 12.21 -2.62 -0.33
C ALA A 140 13.32 -2.37 -1.34
N ALA A 141 12.98 -2.00 -2.58
CA ALA A 141 14.00 -1.73 -3.61
C ALA A 141 14.88 -0.53 -3.22
N VAL A 142 14.29 0.47 -2.55
CA VAL A 142 15.04 1.55 -1.92
C VAL A 142 14.39 1.98 -0.61
N ARG A 143 15.22 2.41 0.35
CA ARG A 143 14.80 3.12 1.56
C ARG A 143 15.19 4.58 1.41
N LEU A 144 14.21 5.45 1.22
CA LEU A 144 14.43 6.87 0.96
C LEU A 144 13.46 7.71 1.81
N PRO A 145 13.88 8.18 3.00
CA PRO A 145 13.07 9.05 3.83
C PRO A 145 12.57 10.27 3.05
N LEU A 146 11.27 10.54 3.14
CA LEU A 146 10.63 11.66 2.47
C LEU A 146 9.86 12.49 3.49
N ASP A 147 9.96 13.81 3.39
CA ASP A 147 9.21 14.76 4.21
C ASP A 147 7.71 14.42 4.24
N ALA A 148 7.10 14.44 5.41
CA ALA A 148 5.69 14.10 5.61
C ALA A 148 4.73 14.95 4.77
N ALA A 149 5.14 16.15 4.36
CA ALA A 149 4.38 17.04 3.48
C ALA A 149 4.47 16.68 1.99
N LEU A 150 5.23 15.64 1.62
CA LEU A 150 5.41 15.18 0.26
C LEU A 150 5.02 13.71 0.14
N ARG A 151 4.65 13.26 -1.07
CA ARG A 151 4.44 11.85 -1.40
C ARG A 151 4.96 11.52 -2.80
N PHE A 152 5.40 10.28 -2.95
CA PHE A 152 5.66 9.67 -4.25
C PHE A 152 4.36 9.10 -4.81
N GLU A 153 4.09 9.37 -6.08
CA GLU A 153 3.02 8.73 -6.83
C GLU A 153 3.65 7.97 -8.00
N LEU A 154 3.44 6.64 -8.03
CA LEU A 154 3.83 5.84 -9.19
C LEU A 154 2.88 6.16 -10.34
N VAL A 155 3.44 6.50 -11.50
CA VAL A 155 2.70 6.75 -12.74
C VAL A 155 3.09 5.69 -13.76
N ARG A 156 2.10 5.13 -14.45
CA ARG A 156 2.33 4.24 -15.59
C ARG A 156 2.21 5.04 -16.88
N ARG A 157 3.26 5.05 -17.70
CA ARG A 157 3.24 5.76 -19.00
C ARG A 157 2.37 5.02 -20.03
N PRO A 158 1.75 5.72 -21.01
CA PRO A 158 0.92 5.10 -22.04
C PRO A 158 1.63 4.03 -22.86
N GLU A 159 2.91 4.26 -23.19
CA GLU A 159 3.79 3.33 -23.90
C GLU A 159 4.30 2.16 -23.05
N GLY A 160 3.95 2.14 -21.76
CA GLY A 160 4.45 1.19 -20.78
C GLY A 160 5.61 1.76 -19.95
N GLY A 161 5.93 1.02 -18.89
CA GLY A 161 6.90 1.43 -17.89
C GLY A 161 6.36 2.42 -16.86
N PHE A 162 7.23 2.76 -15.93
CA PHE A 162 6.90 3.50 -14.72
C PHE A 162 7.70 4.79 -14.62
N ASP A 163 7.11 5.76 -13.93
CA ASP A 163 7.75 6.99 -13.48
C ASP A 163 7.27 7.34 -12.07
N PHE A 164 7.97 8.25 -11.39
CA PHE A 164 7.55 8.79 -10.11
C PHE A 164 7.28 10.29 -10.21
N GLU A 165 6.09 10.68 -9.79
CA GLU A 165 5.76 12.08 -9.54
C GLU A 165 5.85 12.38 -8.05
N LEU A 166 6.31 13.59 -7.73
CA LEU A 166 6.32 14.11 -6.37
C LEU A 166 5.15 15.06 -6.18
N ALA A 167 4.23 14.72 -5.28
CA ALA A 167 3.07 15.52 -4.94
C ALA A 167 3.14 16.02 -3.49
N ALA A 168 2.44 17.11 -3.19
CA ALA A 168 2.23 17.54 -1.81
C ALA A 168 1.26 16.58 -1.11
N GLU A 169 1.59 16.15 0.09
CA GLU A 169 0.68 15.42 0.96
C GLU A 169 -0.46 16.37 1.34
N THR A 170 -1.69 16.03 0.96
CA THR A 170 -2.82 16.89 1.31
C THR A 170 -3.11 16.68 2.80
N ALA A 171 -2.87 17.71 3.61
CA ALA A 171 -3.20 17.66 5.03
C ALA A 171 -4.71 17.38 5.20
N SER A 172 -5.04 16.23 5.79
CA SER A 172 -6.39 16.00 6.28
C SER A 172 -6.71 17.04 7.36
N LYS A 173 -7.78 17.79 7.14
CA LYS A 173 -8.26 18.85 8.01
C LYS A 173 -8.78 18.23 9.31
N THR A 174 -7.89 17.97 10.26
CA THR A 174 -8.27 17.57 11.62
C THR A 174 -8.44 18.82 12.48
N ALA A 175 -9.68 19.26 12.64
CA ALA A 175 -10.12 19.99 13.81
C ALA A 175 -11.63 19.75 13.96
N ALA A 176 -11.98 18.57 14.48
CA ALA A 176 -13.25 18.42 15.17
C ALA A 176 -13.13 19.27 16.45
N THR A 177 -13.83 20.39 16.44
CA THR A 177 -14.10 21.24 17.58
C THR A 177 -14.63 20.35 18.71
N GLY A 178 -13.82 20.15 19.75
CA GLY A 178 -14.30 19.52 20.98
C GLY A 178 -15.42 20.37 21.58
N PRO A 179 -16.46 19.77 22.18
CA PRO A 179 -17.55 20.54 22.75
C PRO A 179 -17.02 21.34 23.95
N THR A 180 -17.41 22.61 24.00
CA THR A 180 -17.25 23.51 25.13
C THR A 180 -17.63 22.80 26.43
N PRO A 181 -16.78 22.81 27.49
CA PRO A 181 -17.17 22.24 28.77
C PRO A 181 -18.37 23.02 29.32
N GLY A 182 -19.46 22.30 29.52
CA GLY A 182 -20.68 22.83 30.13
C GLY A 182 -20.37 23.50 31.45
N SER A 183 -20.88 24.72 31.59
CA SER A 183 -20.94 25.49 32.82
C SER A 183 -21.45 24.60 33.95
N LYS A 184 -20.58 24.31 34.93
CA LYS A 184 -21.01 23.79 36.22
C LYS A 184 -21.77 24.91 36.93
N ALA A 185 -23.06 24.70 37.11
CA ALA A 185 -23.83 25.39 38.12
C ALA A 185 -23.22 25.11 39.50
N GLN A 186 -22.70 26.15 40.13
CA GLN A 186 -22.50 26.23 41.57
C GLN A 186 -22.91 27.63 41.98
N GLU A 187 -24.03 27.75 42.69
CA GLU A 187 -24.10 28.42 43.99
C GLU A 187 -25.52 28.27 44.54
N GLY A 188 -25.60 27.68 45.74
CA GLY A 188 -26.78 27.75 46.57
C GLY A 188 -26.65 28.91 47.56
N ALA A 189 -27.77 29.43 48.04
CA ALA A 189 -27.90 30.05 49.36
C ALA A 189 -29.37 30.34 49.66
N ALA A 190 -29.77 29.98 50.88
CA ALA A 190 -30.99 30.32 51.63
C ALA A 190 -32.30 29.63 51.22
#